data_AF-A0A821Y0L3-F1
#
_entry.id   AF-A0A821Y0L3-F1
#
_cell.length_a   1.000
_cell.length_b   1.000
_cell.length_c   1.000
_cell.angle_alpha   90.00
_cell.angle_beta   90.00
_cell.angle_gamma   90.00
#
_symmetry.space_group_name_H-M   'P 1'
#
loop_
_entity.id
_entity.type
_entity.pdbx_description
1 polymer ?
#
loop_
_entity_poly.entity_id
_entity_poly.type
_entity_poly.pdbx_seq_one_letter_code
_entity_poly.pdbx_strand_id
1 'polypeptide(L)' 'RVNNEDVADKSPVGLLPKKGSLNLQGLNVEWDKLMALPKEYWTGDIEETLQWLDGQLGDDLPQAIREQIQQQKERLSKLT' A
#
# COMPACT_ATOMS: atom_id res chain seq x y z
N ARG A 1 7.33 -4.55 -12.50
CA ARG A 1 8.13 -3.42 -13.06
C ARG A 1 8.14 -3.56 -14.57
N VAL A 2 8.37 -2.50 -15.36
CA VAL A 2 8.13 -2.52 -16.82
C VAL A 2 8.91 -3.60 -17.58
N ASN A 3 10.08 -4.02 -17.07
CA ASN A 3 10.91 -5.08 -17.64
C ASN A 3 10.64 -6.48 -17.06
N ASN A 4 9.61 -6.64 -16.21
CA ASN A 4 9.27 -7.90 -15.52
C ASN A 4 10.41 -8.53 -14.69
N GLU A 5 11.36 -7.72 -14.24
CA GLU A 5 12.42 -8.16 -13.34
C GLU A 5 11.86 -8.60 -11.97
N ASP A 6 12.45 -9.64 -11.39
CA ASP A 6 12.07 -10.20 -10.08
C ASP A 6 12.66 -9.38 -8.91
N VAL A 7 12.23 -8.12 -8.82
CA VAL A 7 12.78 -7.09 -7.91
C VAL A 7 11.77 -6.55 -6.92
N ALA A 8 10.66 -7.26 -6.68
CA ALA A 8 9.61 -6.81 -5.77
C ALA A 8 9.01 -7.93 -4.92
N ASP A 9 8.66 -7.60 -3.68
CA ASP A 9 7.93 -8.45 -2.75
C ASP A 9 6.48 -7.97 -2.61
N LYS A 10 5.56 -8.90 -2.36
CA LYS A 10 4.16 -8.58 -2.07
C LYS A 10 4.02 -7.94 -0.70
N SER A 11 3.18 -6.92 -0.61
CA SER A 11 2.77 -6.28 0.63
C SER A 11 1.26 -6.00 0.61
N PRO A 12 0.66 -5.65 1.76
CA PRO A 12 -0.75 -5.25 1.82
C PRO A 12 -1.11 -4.04 0.94
N VAL A 13 -0.14 -3.19 0.62
CA VAL A 13 -0.30 -1.96 -0.16
C VAL A 13 0.18 -2.10 -1.62
N GLY A 14 0.56 -3.31 -2.04
CA GLY A 14 0.98 -3.58 -3.42
C GLY A 14 2.33 -4.30 -3.49
N LEU A 15 3.17 -3.91 -4.45
CA LEU A 15 4.52 -4.45 -4.60
C LEU A 15 5.54 -3.46 -4.05
N LEU A 16 6.35 -3.89 -3.08
CA LEU A 16 7.48 -3.13 -2.56
C LEU A 16 8.78 -3.64 -3.19
N PRO A 17 9.81 -2.80 -3.37
CA PRO A 17 11.11 -3.27 -3.83
C PRO A 17 11.70 -4.33 -2.89
N LYS A 18 12.37 -5.34 -3.44
CA LYS A 18 13.17 -6.28 -2.65
C LYS A 18 14.35 -5.53 -2.03
N LYS A 19 14.78 -5.94 -0.84
CA LYS A 19 16.00 -5.38 -0.21
C LYS A 19 17.20 -5.58 -1.14
N GLY A 20 17.88 -4.49 -1.47
CA GLY A 20 19.02 -4.47 -2.40
C GLY A 20 18.65 -4.32 -3.89
N SER A 21 17.37 -4.32 -4.26
CA SER A 21 16.96 -4.08 -5.66
C SER A 21 16.89 -2.60 -6.05
N LEU A 22 16.97 -1.72 -5.05
CA LEU A 22 17.06 -0.27 -5.23
C LEU A 22 18.53 0.15 -5.08
N ASN A 23 19.03 0.97 -6.01
CA ASN A 23 20.36 1.54 -5.88
C ASN A 23 20.35 2.65 -4.81
N LEU A 24 21.01 2.39 -3.68
CA LEU A 24 21.17 3.33 -2.57
C LEU A 24 22.65 3.74 -2.37
N GLN A 25 23.50 3.55 -3.38
CA GLN A 25 24.92 3.88 -3.29
C GLN A 25 25.12 5.36 -2.96
N GLY A 26 25.91 5.63 -1.91
CA GLY A 26 26.18 7.00 -1.45
C GLY A 26 25.12 7.58 -0.50
N LEU A 27 24.08 6.83 -0.14
CA LEU A 27 23.05 7.24 0.81
C LEU A 27 23.15 6.44 2.13
N ASN A 28 22.99 7.12 3.26
CA ASN A 28 22.83 6.47 4.56
C ASN A 28 21.33 6.28 4.85
N VAL A 29 20.82 5.06 4.67
CA VAL A 29 19.39 4.76 4.73
C VAL A 29 19.12 3.56 5.63
N GLU A 30 18.10 3.69 6.49
CA GLU A 30 17.54 2.58 7.25
C GLU A 30 16.41 1.91 6.44
N TRP A 31 16.74 0.83 5.74
CA TRP A 31 15.82 0.13 4.83
C TRP A 31 14.48 -0.24 5.49
N ASP A 32 14.53 -0.77 6.70
CA ASP A 32 13.35 -1.31 7.37
C ASP A 32 12.39 -0.19 7.80
N LYS A 33 12.92 1.01 8.07
CA LYS A 33 12.10 2.22 8.26
C LYS A 33 11.52 2.75 6.95
N LEU A 34 12.31 2.73 5.87
CA LEU A 34 11.88 3.22 4.55
C LEU A 34 10.72 2.38 3.98
N MET A 35 10.72 1.08 4.24
CA MET A 35 9.69 0.14 3.75
C MET A 35 8.66 -0.24 4.81
N ALA A 36 8.64 0.45 5.96
CA ALA A 36 7.74 0.13 7.06
C ALA A 36 6.27 0.31 6.66
N LEU A 37 5.41 -0.60 7.14
CA LEU A 37 3.97 -0.49 7.00
C LEU A 37 3.30 -0.55 8.39
N PRO A 38 3.36 0.54 9.18
CA PRO A 38 2.75 0.57 10.51
C PRO A 38 1.24 0.31 10.40
N LYS A 39 0.74 -0.70 11.12
CA LYS A 39 -0.64 -1.18 10.98
C LYS A 39 -1.66 -0.09 11.28
N GLU A 40 -1.43 0.67 12.35
CA GLU A 40 -2.34 1.72 12.82
C GLU A 40 -2.46 2.83 11.76
N TYR A 41 -1.35 3.23 11.16
CA TYR A 41 -1.33 4.25 10.12
C TYR A 41 -2.15 3.82 8.90
N TRP A 42 -1.85 2.63 8.35
CA TRP A 42 -2.50 2.17 7.13
C TRP A 42 -3.98 1.80 7.34
N THR A 43 -4.35 1.32 8.52
CA THR A 43 -5.76 1.07 8.85
C THR A 43 -6.55 2.37 8.94
N GLY A 44 -5.97 3.43 9.52
CA GLY A 44 -6.58 4.75 9.53
C GLY A 44 -6.71 5.35 8.12
N ASP A 45 -5.63 5.30 7.33
CA ASP A 45 -5.58 5.85 5.97
C ASP A 45 -6.67 5.25 5.05
N ILE A 46 -6.87 3.94 5.09
CA ILE A 46 -7.88 3.28 4.25
C ILE A 46 -9.32 3.54 4.72
N GLU A 47 -9.53 3.81 6.01
CA GLU A 47 -10.82 4.21 6.56
C GLU A 47 -11.17 5.65 6.15
N GLU A 48 -10.23 6.57 6.29
CA GLU A 48 -10.36 7.97 5.87
C GLU A 48 -10.58 8.07 4.35
N THR A 49 -9.80 7.32 3.56
CA THR A 49 -9.95 7.28 2.10
C THR A 49 -11.36 6.84 1.68
N LEU A 50 -11.93 5.81 2.33
CA LEU A 50 -13.29 5.37 2.04
C LEU A 50 -14.31 6.45 2.41
N GLN A 51 -14.19 7.04 3.60
CA GLN A 51 -15.10 8.09 4.06
C GLN A 51 -15.07 9.30 3.13
N TRP A 52 -13.89 9.71 2.68
CA TRP A 52 -13.74 10.82 1.75
C TRP A 52 -14.35 10.49 0.38
N LEU A 53 -14.01 9.34 -0.21
CA LEU A 53 -14.54 8.95 -1.52
C LEU A 53 -16.07 8.81 -1.50
N ASP A 54 -16.62 8.19 -0.47
CA ASP A 54 -18.07 8.04 -0.29
C ASP A 54 -18.75 9.39 -0.05
N GLY A 55 -18.13 10.29 0.72
CA GLY A 55 -18.65 11.64 0.94
C GLY A 55 -18.59 12.55 -0.30
N GLN A 56 -17.60 12.37 -1.19
CA GLN A 56 -17.46 13.17 -2.41
C GLN A 56 -18.31 12.65 -3.57
N LEU A 57 -18.42 11.33 -3.70
CA LEU A 57 -19.00 10.70 -4.88
C LEU A 57 -20.31 9.97 -4.59
N GLY A 58 -20.53 9.52 -3.35
CA GLY A 58 -21.72 8.74 -2.97
C GLY A 58 -21.96 7.58 -3.94
N ASP A 59 -23.16 7.54 -4.51
CA ASP A 59 -23.57 6.50 -5.45
C ASP A 59 -22.77 6.49 -6.76
N ASP A 60 -22.11 7.60 -7.13
CA ASP A 60 -21.27 7.68 -8.32
C ASP A 60 -19.87 7.03 -8.14
N LEU A 61 -19.50 6.64 -6.91
CA LEU A 61 -18.25 5.92 -6.67
C LEU A 61 -18.30 4.55 -7.33
N PRO A 62 -17.44 4.25 -8.34
CA PRO A 62 -17.52 3.00 -9.07
C PRO A 62 -17.33 1.80 -8.14
N GLN A 63 -18.17 0.78 -8.32
CA GLN A 63 -18.16 -0.44 -7.50
C GLN A 63 -16.77 -1.10 -7.43
N ALA A 64 -16.02 -1.10 -8.54
CA ALA A 64 -14.66 -1.64 -8.57
C ALA A 64 -13.72 -0.94 -7.57
N ILE A 65 -13.88 0.36 -7.32
CA ILE A 65 -13.09 1.10 -6.34
C ILE A 65 -13.47 0.69 -4.91
N ARG A 66 -14.78 0.55 -4.63
CA ARG A 66 -15.27 0.05 -3.33
C ARG A 66 -14.70 -1.34 -3.03
N GLU A 67 -14.67 -2.21 -4.02
CA GLU A 67 -14.10 -3.55 -3.91
C GLU A 67 -12.59 -3.52 -3.67
N GLN A 68 -11.83 -2.65 -4.35
CA GLN A 68 -10.39 -2.50 -4.12
C GLN A 68 -10.10 -2.03 -2.69
N ILE A 69 -10.87 -1.07 -2.17
CA ILE A 69 -10.74 -0.60 -0.78
C ILE A 69 -11.01 -1.75 0.20
N GLN A 70 -12.06 -2.52 -0.01
CA GLN A 70 -12.39 -3.66 0.85
C GLN A 70 -11.29 -4.74 0.82
N GLN A 71 -10.78 -5.08 -0.36
CA GLN A 71 -9.67 -6.03 -0.50
C GLN A 71 -8.39 -5.52 0.17
N GLN A 72 -8.13 -4.21 0.11
CA GLN A 72 -6.98 -3.61 0.80
C GLN A 72 -7.15 -3.66 2.32
N LYS A 73 -8.33 -3.34 2.85
CA LYS A 73 -8.66 -3.50 4.28
C LYS A 73 -8.41 -4.93 4.77
N GLU A 74 -8.81 -5.93 4.00
CA GLU A 74 -8.58 -7.35 4.32
C GLU A 74 -7.12 -7.76 4.30
N ARG A 75 -6.28 -7.13 3.47
CA ARG A 75 -4.83 -7.36 3.50
C ARG A 75 -4.19 -6.67 4.70
N LEU A 76 -4.62 -5.45 5.02
CA LEU A 76 -4.11 -4.65 6.14
C LEU A 76 -4.45 -5.27 7.51
N SER A 77 -5.62 -5.91 7.64
CA SER A 77 -6.01 -6.58 8.89
C SER A 77 -5.06 -7.71 9.31
N LYS A 78 -4.33 -8.28 8.34
CA LYS A 78 -3.33 -9.35 8.51
C LYS A 78 -1.92 -8.84 8.85
N LEU A 79 -1.69 -7.52 8.89
CA LEU A 79 -0.45 -6.97 9.42
C LEU A 79 -0.34 -7.32 10.91
N THR A 80 0.84 -7.81 11.30
CA THR A 80 1.17 -8.16 12.69
C THR A 80 1.77 -6.97 13.42
#